data_AF-A0A5J6MCG7-F1
#
_entry.id   AF-A0A5J6MCG7-F1
#
_cell.length_a   1.000
_cell.length_b   1.000
_cell.length_c   1.000
_cell.angle_alpha   90.00
_cell.angle_beta   90.00
_cell.angle_gamma   90.00
#
_symmetry.space_group_name_H-M   'P 1'
#
loop_
_entity.id
_entity.type
_entity.pdbx_description
1 polymer ?
#
loop_
_entity_poly.entity_id
_entity_poly.type
_entity_poly.pdbx_seq_one_letter_code
_entity_poly.pdbx_strand_id
1 'polypeptide(L)'
;MIRVPVGHDPRMGAALPASRRRFLLANLGGFLAFGALFVAARPAWSETAASVDTPGAGLDLTNSSAPIEIEADDGIEWRRDDKVYIARGKARAKRGDLEVNADVLSAYYRESAKGSSDIYRVTAEGNVLLMSSSDKIWGDRAVYDLDQGSLVVTGKNLHAQTKKQTLTATDSLEYWQKQLAMVARGNAEVVEGDRRVKADLLTGYMRKGADGKTELYQVEAKGHVRIWRGEDYAQGATAVYNLDSDIATLDGSVKITRGQNQLEGDRAEFDMKTGVSRILGQPGTGSRVHTLIFPGQGTTPTTP
;
A
#
# COMPACT_ATOMS: atom_id res chain seq x y z
N MET A 1 -5.77 -11.05 -80.37
CA MET A 1 -6.46 -10.87 -79.07
C MET A 1 -6.92 -12.25 -78.61
N ILE A 2 -6.52 -12.73 -77.42
CA ILE A 2 -6.69 -14.14 -77.01
C ILE A 2 -7.19 -14.23 -75.54
N ARG A 3 -8.30 -14.98 -75.37
CA ARG A 3 -8.88 -15.70 -74.19
C ARG A 3 -8.63 -15.20 -72.74
N VAL A 4 -9.71 -14.72 -72.08
CA VAL A 4 -10.57 -15.43 -71.06
C VAL A 4 -9.86 -16.46 -70.15
N PRO A 5 -9.97 -16.46 -68.78
CA PRO A 5 -11.26 -16.55 -68.08
C PRO A 5 -11.47 -15.84 -66.71
N VAL A 6 -12.73 -15.90 -66.26
CA VAL A 6 -13.25 -15.52 -64.93
C VAL A 6 -13.15 -16.71 -63.97
N GLY A 7 -12.92 -16.45 -62.66
CA GLY A 7 -13.38 -17.38 -61.61
C GLY A 7 -12.55 -17.41 -60.31
N HIS A 8 -12.96 -16.61 -59.31
CA HIS A 8 -12.88 -17.00 -57.89
C HIS A 8 -13.77 -16.09 -57.01
N ASP A 9 -14.73 -16.70 -56.32
CA ASP A 9 -15.24 -16.26 -55.02
C ASP A 9 -14.81 -17.35 -54.04
N PRO A 10 -14.12 -17.00 -52.93
CA PRO A 10 -14.64 -17.50 -51.68
C PRO A 10 -14.57 -16.47 -50.54
N ARG A 11 -15.76 -16.08 -50.09
CA ARG A 11 -16.14 -15.84 -48.68
C ARG A 11 -15.47 -14.65 -48.01
N MET A 12 -16.28 -13.61 -47.78
CA MET A 12 -15.98 -12.53 -46.84
C MET A 12 -15.51 -13.09 -45.48
N GLY A 13 -14.27 -12.79 -45.12
CA GLY A 13 -13.75 -13.08 -43.78
C GLY A 13 -14.53 -12.29 -42.73
N ALA A 14 -15.01 -12.97 -41.69
CA ALA A 14 -15.69 -12.32 -40.59
C ALA A 14 -14.77 -11.28 -39.92
N ALA A 15 -15.24 -10.05 -39.80
CA ALA A 15 -14.56 -9.03 -39.01
C ALA A 15 -14.58 -9.44 -37.54
N LEU A 16 -13.43 -9.91 -37.03
CA LEU A 16 -13.24 -10.14 -35.60
C LEU A 16 -13.44 -8.80 -34.87
N PRO A 17 -14.32 -8.73 -33.84
CA PRO A 17 -14.55 -7.49 -33.13
C PRO A 17 -13.27 -7.07 -32.39
N ALA A 18 -12.95 -5.77 -32.47
CA ALA A 18 -11.83 -5.19 -31.73
C ALA A 18 -11.94 -5.54 -30.25
N SER A 19 -10.96 -6.33 -29.75
CA SER A 19 -10.96 -6.79 -28.37
C SER A 19 -10.79 -5.60 -27.44
N ARG A 20 -11.89 -5.12 -26.84
CA ARG A 20 -11.86 -4.17 -25.73
C ARG A 20 -11.10 -4.82 -24.58
N ARG A 21 -9.80 -4.52 -24.44
CA ARG A 21 -9.03 -4.83 -23.23
C ARG A 21 -9.59 -3.99 -22.10
N ARG A 22 -10.62 -4.52 -21.42
CA ARG A 22 -11.05 -4.05 -20.11
C ARG A 22 -9.91 -4.31 -19.14
N PHE A 23 -9.16 -3.27 -18.78
CA PHE A 23 -8.22 -3.37 -17.67
C PHE A 23 -9.01 -3.62 -16.39
N LEU A 24 -8.75 -4.76 -15.74
CA LEU A 24 -9.43 -5.14 -14.51
C LEU A 24 -8.67 -4.54 -13.32
N LEU A 25 -9.39 -3.76 -12.51
CA LEU A 25 -8.90 -3.19 -11.26
C LEU A 25 -8.24 -4.26 -10.37
N ALA A 26 -7.22 -3.85 -9.63
CA ALA A 26 -6.62 -4.63 -8.56
C ALA A 26 -7.30 -4.28 -7.22
N ASN A 27 -7.52 -5.27 -6.36
CA ASN A 27 -7.46 -5.05 -4.92
C ASN A 27 -5.95 -5.23 -4.55
N LEU A 28 -5.36 -4.35 -3.71
CA LEU A 28 -3.94 -3.90 -3.80
C LEU A 28 -2.84 -4.26 -2.73
N GLY A 29 -3.08 -4.92 -1.59
CA GLY A 29 -2.14 -4.87 -0.43
C GLY A 29 -2.34 -5.50 0.96
N GLY A 30 -1.56 -5.05 1.95
CA GLY A 30 -1.48 -5.76 3.22
C GLY A 30 -0.51 -5.17 4.22
N PHE A 31 -0.73 -3.93 4.66
CA PHE A 31 0.08 -3.36 5.75
C PHE A 31 -0.14 -4.10 7.09
N LEU A 32 -1.21 -4.89 7.24
CA LEU A 32 -1.53 -5.65 8.47
C LEU A 32 -1.42 -7.17 8.38
N ALA A 33 -0.36 -7.63 7.74
CA ALA A 33 -0.03 -9.05 7.74
C ALA A 33 1.01 -9.47 8.82
N PHE A 34 1.43 -8.53 9.69
CA PHE A 34 2.02 -8.86 11.00
C PHE A 34 1.02 -9.41 12.03
N GLY A 35 -0.29 -9.24 11.80
CA GLY A 35 -1.36 -9.53 12.76
C GLY A 35 -1.61 -11.02 13.05
N ALA A 36 -0.61 -11.87 12.84
CA ALA A 36 -0.68 -13.29 13.14
C ALA A 36 0.65 -13.90 13.59
N LEU A 37 1.56 -13.16 14.27
CA LEU A 37 2.19 -13.82 15.42
C LEU A 37 1.04 -14.45 16.24
N PHE A 38 1.15 -15.75 16.56
CA PHE A 38 0.41 -16.53 17.58
C PHE A 38 -0.17 -17.88 17.07
N VAL A 39 0.48 -19.00 17.47
CA VAL A 39 -0.05 -20.38 17.33
C VAL A 39 -1.44 -20.51 17.95
N ALA A 40 -2.45 -20.82 17.15
CA ALA A 40 -3.63 -21.52 17.63
C ALA A 40 -3.94 -22.65 16.65
N ALA A 41 -3.84 -23.90 17.10
CA ALA A 41 -4.25 -25.04 16.30
C ALA A 41 -5.76 -24.94 16.03
N ARG A 42 -6.13 -24.65 14.77
CA ARG A 42 -7.49 -24.68 14.26
C ARG A 42 -7.50 -25.34 12.88
N PRO A 43 -8.61 -26.00 12.48
CA PRO A 43 -8.64 -26.84 11.29
C PRO A 43 -8.35 -26.00 10.04
N ALA A 44 -7.70 -26.62 9.05
CA ALA A 44 -7.29 -25.98 7.81
C ALA A 44 -8.45 -25.23 7.14
N TRP A 45 -8.48 -23.91 7.30
CA TRP A 45 -9.31 -23.03 6.51
C TRP A 45 -8.55 -22.77 5.21
N SER A 46 -9.13 -23.24 4.11
CA SER A 46 -8.67 -22.93 2.77
C SER A 46 -8.98 -21.46 2.46
N GLU A 47 -8.20 -20.54 3.03
CA GLU A 47 -8.14 -19.17 2.54
C GLU A 47 -7.47 -19.18 1.17
N THR A 48 -8.30 -19.15 0.12
CA THR A 48 -7.86 -18.80 -1.23
C THR A 48 -7.08 -17.51 -1.13
N ALA A 49 -5.81 -17.52 -1.57
CA ALA A 49 -4.88 -16.40 -1.43
C ALA A 49 -5.55 -15.07 -1.81
N ALA A 50 -5.90 -14.30 -0.78
CA ALA A 50 -6.77 -13.15 -0.96
C ALA A 50 -5.96 -11.99 -1.52
N SER A 51 -6.50 -11.31 -2.53
CA SER A 51 -6.13 -9.92 -2.83
C SER A 51 -6.65 -9.01 -1.69
N VAL A 52 -6.04 -9.04 -0.50
CA VAL A 52 -5.04 -8.00 -0.15
C VAL A 52 -5.39 -6.57 -0.68
N ASP A 53 -5.41 -5.49 0.14
CA ASP A 53 -5.65 -4.04 -0.22
C ASP A 53 -4.56 -3.04 0.33
N THR A 54 -3.91 -2.14 -0.48
CA THR A 54 -2.82 -1.18 -0.06
C THR A 54 -3.24 0.26 -0.39
N PRO A 55 -3.28 1.21 0.56
CA PRO A 55 -3.56 2.61 0.25
C PRO A 55 -2.42 3.25 -0.54
N GLY A 56 -2.64 3.66 -1.80
CA GLY A 56 -1.68 4.43 -2.59
C GLY A 56 -0.94 3.64 -3.68
N ALA A 57 -0.99 2.31 -3.63
CA ALA A 57 -0.42 1.45 -4.68
C ALA A 57 -1.17 1.53 -6.02
N GLY A 58 -2.39 2.08 -6.00
CA GLY A 58 -3.21 2.36 -7.19
C GLY A 58 -2.92 3.72 -7.86
N LEU A 59 -1.99 4.53 -7.32
CA LEU A 59 -1.68 5.86 -7.85
C LEU A 59 -0.74 5.80 -9.08
N ASP A 60 -1.22 5.24 -10.19
CA ASP A 60 -0.52 5.35 -11.48
C ASP A 60 -0.72 6.73 -12.11
N LEU A 61 0.07 7.68 -11.62
CA LEU A 61 0.14 9.06 -12.10
C LEU A 61 0.90 9.18 -13.45
N THR A 62 1.28 8.07 -14.09
CA THR A 62 2.05 8.07 -15.36
C THR A 62 1.32 7.47 -16.58
N ASN A 63 0.48 6.44 -16.43
CA ASN A 63 0.00 5.64 -17.58
C ASN A 63 -1.49 5.83 -17.94
N SER A 64 -2.11 6.97 -17.61
CA SER A 64 -3.48 7.25 -18.07
C SER A 64 -3.48 8.06 -19.37
N SER A 65 -4.09 7.51 -20.42
CA SER A 65 -4.39 8.23 -21.66
C SER A 65 -5.62 9.17 -21.54
N ALA A 66 -6.24 9.24 -20.37
CA ALA A 66 -7.34 10.16 -20.11
C ALA A 66 -6.83 11.61 -20.00
N PRO A 67 -7.63 12.60 -20.46
CA PRO A 67 -7.31 14.01 -20.26
C PRO A 67 -7.26 14.35 -18.77
N ILE A 68 -6.52 15.42 -18.43
CA ILE A 68 -6.55 16.04 -17.11
C ILE A 68 -7.64 17.11 -17.13
N GLU A 69 -8.61 16.98 -16.24
CA GLU A 69 -9.64 17.97 -15.95
C GLU A 69 -9.21 18.77 -14.71
N ILE A 70 -9.33 20.10 -14.73
CA ILE A 70 -8.98 20.99 -13.60
C ILE A 70 -10.11 21.98 -13.38
N GLU A 71 -10.57 22.10 -12.15
CA GLU A 71 -11.63 22.99 -11.69
C GLU A 71 -11.15 23.79 -10.46
N ALA A 72 -11.62 25.02 -10.30
CA ALA A 72 -11.23 25.92 -9.21
C ALA A 72 -12.25 27.07 -9.08
N ASP A 73 -12.58 27.47 -7.84
CA ASP A 73 -13.55 28.51 -7.54
C ASP A 73 -13.00 29.93 -7.81
N ASP A 74 -11.75 30.21 -7.39
CA ASP A 74 -11.14 31.55 -7.51
C ASP A 74 -10.48 31.75 -8.90
N GLY A 75 -10.14 30.66 -9.58
CA GLY A 75 -9.67 30.64 -10.96
C GLY A 75 -8.40 29.82 -11.19
N ILE A 76 -7.96 29.83 -12.46
CA ILE A 76 -6.76 29.13 -12.94
C ILE A 76 -5.83 30.17 -13.61
N GLU A 77 -4.62 30.28 -13.08
CA GLU A 77 -3.57 31.22 -13.49
C GLU A 77 -2.47 30.46 -14.26
N TRP A 78 -2.03 30.98 -15.41
CA TRP A 78 -0.82 30.50 -16.09
C TRP A 78 0.28 31.56 -16.01
N ARG A 79 1.30 31.28 -15.18
CA ARG A 79 2.49 32.11 -15.06
C ARG A 79 3.57 31.54 -15.97
N ARG A 80 3.64 32.07 -17.20
CA ARG A 80 4.56 31.59 -18.24
C ARG A 80 6.02 31.70 -17.84
N ASP A 81 6.43 32.85 -17.30
CA ASP A 81 7.83 33.14 -17.00
C ASP A 81 8.34 32.29 -15.82
N ASP A 82 7.46 32.02 -14.84
CA ASP A 82 7.71 31.11 -13.70
C ASP A 82 7.46 29.63 -14.05
N LYS A 83 6.98 29.35 -15.27
CA LYS A 83 6.66 28.02 -15.82
C LYS A 83 5.75 27.17 -14.92
N VAL A 84 4.65 27.77 -14.46
CA VAL A 84 3.67 27.12 -13.57
C VAL A 84 2.22 27.43 -13.94
N TYR A 85 1.36 26.41 -13.84
CA TYR A 85 -0.10 26.56 -13.80
C TYR A 85 -0.56 26.49 -12.34
N ILE A 86 -1.46 27.37 -11.91
CA ILE A 86 -1.95 27.42 -10.53
C ILE A 86 -3.48 27.51 -10.52
N ALA A 87 -4.14 26.55 -9.90
CA ALA A 87 -5.58 26.55 -9.64
C ALA A 87 -5.82 26.91 -8.16
N ARG A 88 -6.75 27.82 -7.86
CA ARG A 88 -7.02 28.33 -6.49
C ARG A 88 -8.50 28.29 -6.11
N GLY A 89 -8.76 28.01 -4.83
CA GLY A 89 -10.10 27.93 -4.26
C GLY A 89 -10.74 26.58 -4.57
N LYS A 90 -10.72 25.67 -3.58
CA LYS A 90 -11.20 24.28 -3.71
C LYS A 90 -10.72 23.59 -5.00
N ALA A 91 -9.45 23.82 -5.35
CA ALA A 91 -8.85 23.34 -6.59
C ALA A 91 -8.92 21.81 -6.67
N ARG A 92 -9.47 21.32 -7.78
CA ARG A 92 -9.70 19.91 -8.07
C ARG A 92 -9.04 19.55 -9.39
N ALA A 93 -8.28 18.47 -9.42
CA ALA A 93 -7.73 17.89 -10.64
C ALA A 93 -8.10 16.41 -10.75
N LYS A 94 -8.62 15.98 -11.91
CA LYS A 94 -9.00 14.59 -12.19
C LYS A 94 -8.30 14.06 -13.43
N ARG A 95 -7.85 12.80 -13.39
CA ARG A 95 -7.35 12.08 -14.56
C ARG A 95 -7.70 10.58 -14.47
N GLY A 96 -8.76 10.18 -15.17
CA GLY A 96 -9.32 8.83 -15.04
C GLY A 96 -9.92 8.61 -13.65
N ASP A 97 -9.50 7.55 -12.96
CA ASP A 97 -9.93 7.20 -11.60
C ASP A 97 -9.16 7.95 -10.50
N LEU A 98 -8.14 8.74 -10.87
CA LEU A 98 -7.35 9.53 -9.92
C LEU A 98 -7.89 10.94 -9.79
N GLU A 99 -8.04 11.41 -8.56
CA GLU A 99 -8.51 12.75 -8.24
C GLU A 99 -7.69 13.35 -7.10
N VAL A 100 -7.37 14.64 -7.20
CA VAL A 100 -6.67 15.41 -6.17
C VAL A 100 -7.50 16.67 -5.90
N ASN A 101 -7.88 16.86 -4.63
CA ASN A 101 -8.53 18.08 -4.14
C ASN A 101 -7.59 18.79 -3.16
N ALA A 102 -7.55 20.12 -3.19
CA ALA A 102 -6.78 20.97 -2.28
C ALA A 102 -7.32 22.42 -2.27
N ASP A 103 -6.78 23.30 -1.43
CA ASP A 103 -7.07 24.75 -1.53
C ASP A 103 -6.35 25.36 -2.75
N VAL A 104 -5.13 24.90 -3.03
CA VAL A 104 -4.32 25.29 -4.19
C VAL A 104 -3.66 24.06 -4.83
N LEU A 105 -3.75 23.95 -6.15
CA LEU A 105 -2.98 23.00 -6.96
C LEU A 105 -2.04 23.77 -7.89
N SER A 106 -0.76 23.37 -7.95
CA SER A 106 0.23 23.94 -8.87
C SER A 106 0.91 22.85 -9.69
N ALA A 107 1.04 23.06 -10.99
CA ALA A 107 1.77 22.17 -11.91
C ALA A 107 2.93 22.92 -12.57
N TYR A 108 4.15 22.51 -12.23
CA TYR A 108 5.40 23.08 -12.74
C TYR A 108 5.83 22.33 -13.99
N TYR A 109 6.15 23.08 -15.05
CA TYR A 109 6.54 22.51 -16.33
C TYR A 109 7.90 23.03 -16.80
N ARG A 110 8.48 22.29 -17.75
CA ARG A 110 9.64 22.72 -18.54
C ARG A 110 9.26 22.67 -20.02
N GLU A 111 9.93 23.48 -20.83
CA GLU A 111 9.78 23.42 -22.28
C GLU A 111 10.77 22.39 -22.82
N SER A 112 10.28 21.44 -23.60
CA SER A 112 11.15 20.51 -24.33
C SER A 112 11.85 21.22 -25.49
N ALA A 113 12.92 20.62 -26.03
CA ALA A 113 13.59 21.10 -27.23
C ALA A 113 12.68 21.14 -28.49
N LYS A 114 11.45 20.61 -28.42
CA LYS A 114 10.43 20.67 -29.47
C LYS A 114 9.29 21.65 -29.15
N GLY A 115 9.42 22.47 -28.11
CA GLY A 115 8.40 23.45 -27.69
C GLY A 115 7.18 22.85 -26.99
N SER A 116 7.23 21.58 -26.58
CA SER A 116 6.15 20.97 -25.79
C SER A 116 6.36 21.23 -24.29
N SER A 117 5.32 21.64 -23.57
CA SER A 117 5.35 21.72 -22.10
C SER A 117 5.34 20.32 -21.49
N ASP A 118 6.31 20.03 -20.64
CA ASP A 118 6.48 18.77 -19.92
C ASP A 118 6.37 19.03 -18.40
N ILE A 119 5.36 18.45 -17.73
CA ILE A 119 5.12 18.66 -16.30
C ILE A 119 6.04 17.74 -15.51
N TYR A 120 6.97 18.32 -14.74
CA TYR A 120 7.94 17.57 -13.95
C TYR A 120 7.59 17.52 -12.44
N ARG A 121 6.73 18.43 -11.96
CA ARG A 121 6.29 18.45 -10.56
C ARG A 121 4.86 18.98 -10.41
N VAL A 122 4.11 18.35 -9.51
CA VAL A 122 2.79 18.83 -9.06
C VAL A 122 2.82 19.01 -7.55
N THR A 123 2.22 20.09 -7.04
CA THR A 123 2.04 20.34 -5.62
C THR A 123 0.57 20.63 -5.30
N ALA A 124 0.09 20.07 -4.19
CA ALA A 124 -1.20 20.35 -3.60
C ALA A 124 -0.97 20.94 -2.20
N GLU A 125 -1.64 22.04 -1.88
CA GLU A 125 -1.48 22.77 -0.61
C GLU A 125 -2.84 23.14 -0.03
N GLY A 126 -3.02 22.87 1.26
CA GLY A 126 -4.27 23.08 2.00
C GLY A 126 -5.32 21.98 1.72
N ASN A 127 -5.93 21.44 2.79
CA ASN A 127 -7.05 20.47 2.73
C ASN A 127 -6.86 19.33 1.70
N VAL A 128 -5.65 18.77 1.61
CA VAL A 128 -5.29 17.85 0.54
C VAL A 128 -6.01 16.52 0.71
N LEU A 129 -6.73 16.10 -0.33
CA LEU A 129 -7.36 14.78 -0.45
C LEU A 129 -7.02 14.18 -1.83
N LEU A 130 -6.19 13.15 -1.83
CA LEU A 130 -5.98 12.28 -2.99
C LEU A 130 -6.96 11.12 -2.93
N MET A 131 -7.58 10.79 -4.07
CA MET A 131 -8.51 9.67 -4.20
C MET A 131 -8.13 8.81 -5.41
N SER A 132 -8.26 7.49 -5.24
CA SER A 132 -8.29 6.51 -6.33
C SER A 132 -9.65 5.79 -6.35
N SER A 133 -9.80 4.77 -7.19
CA SER A 133 -10.96 3.87 -7.20
C SER A 133 -11.15 3.05 -5.91
N SER A 134 -10.15 3.01 -5.03
CA SER A 134 -10.16 2.18 -3.80
C SER A 134 -9.54 2.82 -2.56
N ASP A 135 -8.76 3.87 -2.74
CA ASP A 135 -7.93 4.48 -1.69
C ASP A 135 -8.25 5.97 -1.53
N LYS A 136 -8.05 6.48 -0.32
CA LYS A 136 -8.04 7.91 -0.02
C LYS A 136 -6.82 8.25 0.84
N ILE A 137 -6.22 9.42 0.63
CA ILE A 137 -5.08 9.93 1.41
C ILE A 137 -5.36 11.40 1.73
N TRP A 138 -5.25 11.78 3.00
CA TRP A 138 -5.47 13.13 3.49
C TRP A 138 -4.18 13.73 4.06
N GLY A 139 -4.00 15.04 3.90
CA GLY A 139 -2.90 15.80 4.48
C GLY A 139 -3.07 17.31 4.30
N ASP A 140 -2.03 18.07 4.67
CA ASP A 140 -1.98 19.53 4.50
C ASP A 140 -1.20 19.92 3.23
N ARG A 141 -0.29 19.05 2.77
CA ARG A 141 0.52 19.24 1.56
C ARG A 141 0.83 17.91 0.90
N ALA A 142 0.71 17.83 -0.42
CA ALA A 142 1.30 16.75 -1.23
C ALA A 142 2.23 17.32 -2.31
N VAL A 143 3.33 16.61 -2.57
CA VAL A 143 4.27 16.90 -3.66
C VAL A 143 4.49 15.63 -4.46
N TYR A 144 4.21 15.67 -5.76
CA TYR A 144 4.56 14.61 -6.69
C TYR A 144 5.65 15.11 -7.64
N ASP A 145 6.81 14.48 -7.59
CA ASP A 145 7.94 14.74 -8.48
C ASP A 145 8.00 13.64 -9.53
N LEU A 146 7.71 13.98 -10.79
CA LEU A 146 7.60 13.04 -11.90
C LEU A 146 8.98 12.56 -12.38
N ASP A 147 10.00 13.43 -12.29
CA ASP A 147 11.37 13.06 -12.63
C ASP A 147 11.93 12.02 -11.65
N GLN A 148 11.66 12.19 -10.36
CA GLN A 148 12.04 11.21 -9.33
C GLN A 148 11.10 10.00 -9.30
N GLY A 149 9.82 10.17 -9.61
CA GLY A 149 8.77 9.17 -9.44
C GLY A 149 8.39 9.02 -7.96
N SER A 150 8.28 10.13 -7.24
CA SER A 150 8.04 10.14 -5.79
C SER A 150 6.85 11.04 -5.42
N LEU A 151 5.87 10.49 -4.71
CA LEU A 151 4.80 11.21 -4.04
C LEU A 151 5.12 11.30 -2.55
N VAL A 152 5.02 12.48 -1.96
CA VAL A 152 5.17 12.72 -0.52
C VAL A 152 3.98 13.54 -0.03
N VAL A 153 3.25 13.03 0.97
CA VAL A 153 2.11 13.68 1.63
C VAL A 153 2.46 13.94 3.09
N THR A 154 2.15 15.13 3.59
CA THR A 154 2.52 15.61 4.93
C THR A 154 1.36 16.43 5.52
N GLY A 155 1.23 16.49 6.85
CA GLY A 155 0.23 17.32 7.52
C GLY A 155 -0.15 16.84 8.92
N LYS A 156 -0.97 17.63 9.63
CA LYS A 156 -1.37 17.36 11.03
C LYS A 156 -2.36 16.21 11.19
N ASN A 157 -3.20 15.95 10.19
CA ASN A 157 -4.16 14.85 10.17
C ASN A 157 -3.82 13.86 9.05
N LEU A 158 -2.54 13.50 8.95
CA LEU A 158 -2.00 12.66 7.89
C LEU A 158 -2.46 11.20 8.05
N HIS A 159 -3.33 10.77 7.15
CA HIS A 159 -3.85 9.41 7.13
C HIS A 159 -4.21 8.95 5.73
N ALA A 160 -4.33 7.63 5.56
CA ALA A 160 -4.85 6.98 4.37
C ALA A 160 -5.85 5.88 4.75
N GLN A 161 -6.78 5.61 3.86
CA GLN A 161 -7.85 4.63 4.05
C GLN A 161 -8.04 3.81 2.77
N THR A 162 -8.18 2.50 2.94
CA THR A 162 -8.69 1.57 1.92
C THR A 162 -10.05 1.00 2.35
N LYS A 163 -10.58 0.05 1.57
CA LYS A 163 -11.78 -0.72 1.95
C LYS A 163 -11.67 -1.46 3.29
N LYS A 164 -10.47 -1.79 3.75
CA LYS A 164 -10.23 -2.64 4.94
C LYS A 164 -9.35 -1.99 6.00
N GLN A 165 -8.41 -1.13 5.59
CA GLN A 165 -7.31 -0.68 6.42
C GLN A 165 -7.34 0.85 6.58
N THR A 166 -6.98 1.33 7.76
CA THR A 166 -6.61 2.75 7.98
C THR A 166 -5.14 2.80 8.38
N LEU A 167 -4.38 3.70 7.75
CA LEU A 167 -2.97 3.97 8.01
C LEU A 167 -2.83 5.43 8.47
N THR A 168 -2.11 5.69 9.55
CA THR A 168 -1.77 7.05 10.03
C THR A 168 -0.26 7.20 10.19
N ALA A 169 0.22 8.43 10.13
CA ALA A 169 1.63 8.81 10.29
C ALA A 169 1.72 10.25 10.81
N THR A 170 2.83 10.65 11.45
CA THR A 170 3.03 12.03 11.91
C THR A 170 3.91 12.87 11.00
N ASP A 171 4.78 12.23 10.21
CA ASP A 171 5.83 12.95 9.47
C ASP A 171 5.55 12.92 7.96
N SER A 172 5.42 11.73 7.38
CA SER A 172 5.12 11.56 5.94
C SER A 172 4.42 10.24 5.59
N LEU A 173 3.61 10.30 4.52
CA LEU A 173 3.19 9.15 3.72
C LEU A 173 3.80 9.30 2.32
N GLU A 174 4.53 8.28 1.88
CA GLU A 174 5.36 8.34 0.67
C GLU A 174 5.06 7.16 -0.26
N TYR A 175 5.09 7.42 -1.56
CA TYR A 175 5.12 6.38 -2.59
C TYR A 175 6.28 6.62 -3.55
N TRP A 176 7.13 5.62 -3.66
CA TRP A 176 8.36 5.60 -4.44
C TRP A 176 8.17 4.67 -5.64
N GLN A 177 7.69 5.22 -6.75
CA GLN A 177 7.20 4.48 -7.91
C GLN A 177 8.27 3.61 -8.57
N LYS A 178 9.51 4.09 -8.66
CA LYS A 178 10.62 3.34 -9.28
C LYS A 178 11.07 2.15 -8.44
N GLN A 179 10.92 2.26 -7.12
CA GLN A 179 11.23 1.23 -6.13
C GLN A 179 10.03 0.31 -5.85
N LEU A 180 8.83 0.66 -6.36
CA LEU A 180 7.56 0.05 -6.00
C LEU A 180 7.40 -0.07 -4.46
N ALA A 181 7.76 0.99 -3.74
CA ALA A 181 7.76 1.00 -2.28
C ALA A 181 6.85 2.09 -1.72
N MET A 182 6.21 1.80 -0.60
CA MET A 182 5.42 2.75 0.18
C MET A 182 6.00 2.89 1.58
N VAL A 183 6.01 4.11 2.10
CA VAL A 183 6.61 4.41 3.40
C VAL A 183 5.68 5.28 4.23
N ALA A 184 5.52 4.94 5.51
CA ALA A 184 4.88 5.78 6.51
C ALA A 184 5.90 6.09 7.62
N ARG A 185 6.11 7.39 7.90
CA ARG A 185 7.13 7.86 8.85
C ARG A 185 6.52 8.62 10.02
N GLY A 186 7.08 8.37 11.20
CA GLY A 186 6.69 9.01 12.45
C GLY A 186 5.44 8.36 13.03
N ASN A 187 5.60 7.62 14.14
CA ASN A 187 4.53 6.97 14.89
C ASN A 187 3.52 6.19 14.00
N ALA A 188 4.00 5.63 12.90
CA ALA A 188 3.19 5.03 11.86
C ALA A 188 2.34 3.88 12.42
N GLU A 189 1.04 3.92 12.14
CA GLU A 189 0.05 3.02 12.70
C GLU A 189 -0.88 2.50 11.60
N VAL A 190 -1.15 1.19 11.59
CA VAL A 190 -2.15 0.59 10.70
C VAL A 190 -3.18 -0.16 11.54
N VAL A 191 -4.45 -0.08 11.17
CA VAL A 191 -5.59 -0.76 11.81
C VAL A 191 -6.49 -1.45 10.76
N GLU A 192 -6.86 -2.71 11.01
CA GLU A 192 -7.78 -3.56 10.22
C GLU A 192 -8.53 -4.50 11.17
N GLY A 193 -9.80 -4.23 11.44
CA GLY A 193 -10.58 -5.01 12.39
C GLY A 193 -9.97 -4.99 13.80
N ASP A 194 -9.63 -6.18 14.31
CA ASP A 194 -8.96 -6.41 15.61
C ASP A 194 -7.42 -6.34 15.53
N ARG A 195 -6.85 -6.16 14.33
CA ARG A 195 -5.41 -6.14 14.08
C ARG A 195 -4.87 -4.72 14.08
N ARG A 196 -3.71 -4.53 14.71
CA ARG A 196 -3.03 -3.24 14.81
C ARG A 196 -1.52 -3.41 14.78
N VAL A 197 -0.83 -2.54 14.06
CA VAL A 197 0.64 -2.45 14.07
C VAL A 197 1.03 -1.00 14.30
N LYS A 198 2.04 -0.77 15.13
CA LYS A 198 2.74 0.51 15.28
C LYS A 198 4.24 0.33 15.11
N ALA A 199 4.89 1.32 14.50
CA ALA A 199 6.33 1.46 14.45
C ALA A 199 6.73 2.93 14.23
N ASP A 200 8.00 3.27 14.36
CA ASP A 200 8.48 4.62 13.96
C ASP A 200 8.50 4.77 12.43
N LEU A 201 8.72 3.65 11.72
CA LEU A 201 8.78 3.53 10.27
C LEU A 201 8.08 2.24 9.82
N LEU A 202 7.11 2.36 8.91
CA LEU A 202 6.54 1.22 8.17
C LEU A 202 6.90 1.34 6.69
N THR A 203 7.32 0.24 6.07
CA THR A 203 7.62 0.17 4.63
C THR A 203 6.94 -1.05 4.00
N GLY A 204 6.15 -0.83 2.96
CA GLY A 204 5.58 -1.89 2.12
C GLY A 204 6.30 -1.97 0.78
N TYR A 205 6.81 -3.15 0.42
CA TYR A 205 7.48 -3.40 -0.86
C TYR A 205 6.57 -4.21 -1.78
N MET A 206 6.45 -3.72 -3.01
CA MET A 206 5.58 -4.27 -4.04
C MET A 206 6.38 -4.68 -5.27
N ARG A 207 5.77 -5.52 -6.09
CA ARG A 207 6.27 -5.93 -7.39
C ARG A 207 5.13 -5.97 -8.41
N LYS A 208 5.45 -6.19 -9.67
CA LYS A 208 4.45 -6.54 -10.68
C LYS A 208 4.23 -8.04 -10.67
N GLY A 209 3.00 -8.46 -10.39
CA GLY A 209 2.55 -9.84 -10.50
C GLY A 209 2.46 -10.30 -11.96
N ALA A 210 2.23 -11.60 -12.18
CA ALA A 210 2.20 -12.20 -13.51
C ALA A 210 1.06 -11.67 -14.41
N ASP A 211 0.01 -11.09 -13.82
CA ASP A 211 -1.10 -10.43 -14.52
C ASP A 211 -0.86 -8.92 -14.79
N GLY A 212 0.33 -8.41 -14.43
CA GLY A 212 0.71 -7.01 -14.57
C GLY A 212 0.20 -6.09 -13.45
N LYS A 213 -0.56 -6.60 -12.48
CA LYS A 213 -1.00 -5.80 -11.32
C LYS A 213 0.14 -5.56 -10.35
N THR A 214 0.04 -4.50 -9.56
CA THR A 214 0.94 -4.28 -8.43
C THR A 214 0.49 -5.15 -7.27
N GLU A 215 1.38 -5.98 -6.73
CA GLU A 215 1.13 -6.79 -5.53
C GLU A 215 2.19 -6.50 -4.46
N LEU A 216 1.76 -6.46 -3.20
CA LEU A 216 2.66 -6.38 -2.05
C LEU A 216 3.32 -7.75 -1.84
N TYR A 217 4.63 -7.79 -1.56
CA TYR A 217 5.35 -9.05 -1.26
C TYR A 217 6.12 -9.03 0.06
N GLN A 218 6.41 -7.86 0.62
CA GLN A 218 7.06 -7.71 1.93
C GLN A 218 6.61 -6.45 2.67
N VAL A 219 6.51 -6.55 3.99
CA VAL A 219 6.33 -5.41 4.90
C VAL A 219 7.46 -5.39 5.92
N GLU A 220 7.99 -4.21 6.20
CA GLU A 220 8.95 -3.97 7.27
C GLU A 220 8.40 -2.94 8.26
N ALA A 221 8.67 -3.18 9.54
CA ALA A 221 8.40 -2.28 10.65
C ALA A 221 9.71 -2.04 11.40
N LYS A 222 10.06 -0.78 11.68
CA LYS A 222 11.33 -0.40 12.31
C LYS A 222 11.10 0.65 13.39
N GLY A 223 11.71 0.44 14.55
CA GLY A 223 11.58 1.31 15.72
C GLY A 223 10.28 1.08 16.48
N HIS A 224 10.37 0.85 17.80
CA HIS A 224 9.26 0.69 18.74
C HIS A 224 8.09 -0.19 18.23
N VAL A 225 8.42 -1.30 17.56
CA VAL A 225 7.45 -2.15 16.88
C VAL A 225 6.53 -2.81 17.90
N ARG A 226 5.23 -2.61 17.71
CA ARG A 226 4.16 -3.13 18.57
C ARG A 226 3.03 -3.66 17.70
N ILE A 227 2.58 -4.87 17.99
CA ILE A 227 1.61 -5.62 17.19
C ILE A 227 0.52 -6.10 18.14
N TRP A 228 -0.74 -5.92 17.77
CA TRP A 228 -1.90 -6.43 18.50
C TRP A 228 -2.81 -7.24 17.57
N ARG A 229 -3.49 -8.22 18.16
CA ARG A 229 -4.58 -8.99 17.56
C ARG A 229 -5.62 -9.30 18.64
N GLY A 230 -6.64 -8.46 18.76
CA GLY A 230 -7.53 -8.50 19.94
C GLY A 230 -6.73 -8.24 21.22
N GLU A 231 -6.84 -9.15 22.20
CA GLU A 231 -6.11 -9.09 23.49
C GLU A 231 -4.63 -9.51 23.39
N ASP A 232 -4.25 -10.17 22.29
CA ASP A 232 -2.90 -10.70 22.10
C ASP A 232 -1.92 -9.59 21.65
N TYR A 233 -0.72 -9.55 22.22
CA TYR A 233 0.25 -8.46 22.03
C TYR A 233 1.69 -8.95 21.84
N ALA A 234 2.42 -8.34 20.91
CA ALA A 234 3.84 -8.57 20.70
C ALA A 234 4.60 -7.25 20.47
N GLN A 235 5.86 -7.19 20.91
CA GLN A 235 6.75 -6.04 20.71
C GLN A 235 8.18 -6.45 20.38
N GLY A 236 8.90 -5.58 19.68
CA GLY A 236 10.32 -5.72 19.35
C GLY A 236 10.92 -4.45 18.74
N ALA A 237 12.19 -4.49 18.37
CA ALA A 237 12.89 -3.37 17.73
C ALA A 237 12.58 -3.25 16.24
N THR A 238 12.47 -4.38 15.54
CA THR A 238 12.12 -4.46 14.11
C THR A 238 11.24 -5.67 13.83
N ALA A 239 10.41 -5.60 12.80
CA ALA A 239 9.71 -6.77 12.28
C ALA A 239 9.75 -6.78 10.75
N VAL A 240 9.79 -7.98 10.17
CA VAL A 240 9.70 -8.22 8.73
C VAL A 240 8.64 -9.28 8.50
N TYR A 241 7.74 -9.06 7.55
CA TYR A 241 6.80 -10.08 7.10
C TYR A 241 6.88 -10.23 5.59
N ASN A 242 7.13 -11.45 5.14
CA ASN A 242 7.30 -11.79 3.73
C ASN A 242 6.11 -12.63 3.26
N LEU A 243 5.34 -12.12 2.28
CA LEU A 243 4.09 -12.72 1.80
C LEU A 243 4.33 -13.98 0.94
N ASP A 244 5.51 -14.13 0.35
CA ASP A 244 5.83 -15.30 -0.49
C ASP A 244 6.04 -16.55 0.38
N SER A 245 6.92 -16.43 1.36
CA SER A 245 7.17 -17.45 2.38
C SER A 245 6.01 -17.54 3.38
N ASP A 246 5.26 -16.46 3.56
CA ASP A 246 4.19 -16.31 4.55
C ASP A 246 4.74 -16.45 5.99
N ILE A 247 5.86 -15.77 6.22
CA ILE A 247 6.62 -15.81 7.48
C ILE A 247 6.77 -14.39 8.03
N ALA A 248 6.36 -14.19 9.28
CA ALA A 248 6.68 -13.00 10.07
C ALA A 248 7.89 -13.27 10.97
N THR A 249 8.79 -12.32 11.05
CA THR A 249 9.91 -12.29 12.00
C THR A 249 9.81 -11.00 12.80
N LEU A 250 9.97 -11.10 14.11
CA LEU A 250 10.06 -9.99 15.06
C LEU A 250 11.41 -10.12 15.76
N ASP A 251 12.19 -9.05 15.81
CA ASP A 251 13.59 -9.04 16.24
C ASP A 251 13.86 -7.92 17.26
N GLY A 252 14.76 -8.19 18.20
CA GLY A 252 15.29 -7.26 19.19
C GLY A 252 14.39 -7.12 20.42
N SER A 253 14.82 -7.67 21.55
CA SER A 253 14.12 -7.59 22.85
C SER A 253 12.65 -7.97 22.78
N VAL A 254 12.37 -9.11 22.14
CA VAL A 254 11.02 -9.58 21.85
C VAL A 254 10.29 -9.94 23.13
N LYS A 255 9.11 -9.33 23.32
CA LYS A 255 8.17 -9.70 24.39
C LYS A 255 6.79 -9.94 23.80
N ILE A 256 6.15 -11.00 24.26
CA ILE A 256 4.94 -11.57 23.67
C ILE A 256 3.99 -11.95 24.81
N THR A 257 2.81 -11.34 24.83
CA THR A 257 1.70 -11.60 25.78
C THR A 257 0.56 -12.28 25.03
N ARG A 258 0.08 -13.42 25.55
CA ARG A 258 -1.18 -14.05 25.11
C ARG A 258 -2.02 -14.46 26.30
N GLY A 259 -3.10 -13.73 26.56
CA GLY A 259 -3.87 -13.90 27.80
C GLY A 259 -2.95 -13.76 29.01
N GLN A 260 -2.77 -14.85 29.78
CA GLN A 260 -1.84 -14.88 30.91
C GLN A 260 -0.40 -15.29 30.54
N ASN A 261 -0.18 -15.90 29.36
CA ASN A 261 1.12 -16.41 28.97
C ASN A 261 2.06 -15.26 28.56
N GLN A 262 3.31 -15.34 29.01
CA GLN A 262 4.37 -14.36 28.73
C GLN A 262 5.58 -15.07 28.13
N LEU A 263 6.07 -14.60 26.98
CA LEU A 263 7.20 -15.19 26.29
C LEU A 263 8.21 -14.11 25.90
N GLU A 264 9.49 -14.35 26.18
CA GLU A 264 10.57 -13.39 25.97
C GLU A 264 11.78 -14.06 25.27
N GLY A 265 12.38 -13.34 24.32
CA GLY A 265 13.55 -13.78 23.57
C GLY A 265 14.16 -12.65 22.73
N ASP A 266 15.14 -12.96 21.89
CA ASP A 266 15.76 -11.97 21.00
C ASP A 266 15.08 -11.92 19.64
N ARG A 267 14.45 -13.03 19.23
CA ARG A 267 13.71 -13.17 17.99
C ARG A 267 12.46 -14.02 18.21
N ALA A 268 11.37 -13.68 17.53
CA ALA A 268 10.25 -14.59 17.27
C ALA A 268 10.03 -14.75 15.77
N GLU A 269 9.80 -15.99 15.35
CA GLU A 269 9.43 -16.35 13.98
C GLU A 269 8.02 -16.94 14.00
N PHE A 270 7.23 -16.61 12.99
CA PHE A 270 5.90 -17.18 12.80
C PHE A 270 5.68 -17.57 11.35
N ASP A 271 5.39 -18.84 11.13
CA ASP A 271 4.92 -19.38 9.85
C ASP A 271 3.39 -19.36 9.83
N MET A 272 2.81 -18.53 8.97
CA MET A 272 1.37 -18.35 8.83
C MET A 272 0.67 -19.52 8.15
N LYS A 273 1.37 -20.26 7.28
CA LYS A 273 0.83 -21.44 6.58
C LYS A 273 0.66 -22.62 7.52
N THR A 274 1.64 -22.85 8.40
CA THR A 274 1.61 -23.96 9.36
C THR A 274 1.08 -23.56 10.74
N GLY A 275 0.98 -22.26 11.02
CA GLY A 275 0.58 -21.72 12.32
C GLY A 275 1.65 -21.90 13.40
N VAL A 276 2.90 -22.17 13.04
CA VAL A 276 3.99 -22.49 13.97
C VAL A 276 4.73 -21.21 14.40
N SER A 277 4.71 -20.93 15.71
CA SER A 277 5.56 -19.93 16.38
C SER A 277 6.87 -20.57 16.84
N ARG A 278 7.97 -19.85 16.70
CA ARG A 278 9.25 -20.12 17.38
C ARG A 278 9.70 -18.86 18.09
N ILE A 279 10.30 -19.01 19.27
CA ILE A 279 11.01 -17.93 19.97
C ILE A 279 12.43 -18.41 20.18
N LEU A 280 13.37 -17.54 19.84
CA LEU A 280 14.78 -17.84 19.67
C LEU A 280 15.60 -16.84 20.49
N GLY A 281 16.68 -17.32 21.11
CA GLY A 281 17.77 -16.47 21.58
C GLY A 281 18.68 -16.12 20.40
N GLN A 282 19.45 -15.05 20.51
CA GLN A 282 20.33 -14.61 19.44
C GLN A 282 21.46 -15.64 19.20
N PRO A 283 21.65 -16.14 17.97
CA PRO A 283 22.67 -17.14 17.67
C PRO A 283 24.08 -16.69 18.12
N GLY A 284 24.82 -17.60 18.77
CA GLY A 284 26.19 -17.37 19.21
C GLY A 284 26.37 -16.53 20.49
N THR A 285 25.32 -15.90 21.03
CA THR A 285 25.40 -15.07 22.25
C THR A 285 25.18 -15.86 23.55
N GLY A 286 24.54 -17.03 23.46
CA GLY A 286 24.09 -17.78 24.64
C GLY A 286 22.81 -17.25 25.30
N SER A 287 22.13 -16.26 24.69
CA SER A 287 20.85 -15.75 25.18
C SER A 287 19.83 -16.86 25.44
N ARG A 288 19.18 -16.78 26.60
CA ARG A 288 18.17 -17.75 27.03
C ARG A 288 16.78 -17.21 26.74
N VAL A 289 15.98 -18.01 26.03
CA VAL A 289 14.53 -17.77 25.90
C VAL A 289 13.86 -18.02 27.26
N HIS A 290 12.96 -17.14 27.66
CA HIS A 290 12.17 -17.28 28.88
C HIS A 290 10.69 -17.40 28.53
N THR A 291 9.95 -18.27 29.21
CA THR A 291 8.51 -18.44 29.01
C THR A 291 7.82 -18.73 30.33
N LEU A 292 6.72 -18.04 30.57
CA LEU A 292 5.81 -18.27 31.68
C LEU A 292 4.47 -18.71 31.07
N ILE A 293 4.13 -19.98 31.28
CA ILE A 293 2.91 -20.60 30.77
C ILE A 293 2.02 -20.94 31.97
N PHE A 294 0.77 -20.50 31.92
CA PHE A 294 -0.25 -20.83 32.92
C PHE A 294 -1.06 -22.04 32.42
N PRO A 295 -0.94 -23.22 33.05
CA PRO A 295 -1.63 -24.42 32.56
C PRO A 295 -3.14 -24.37 32.82
N GLY A 296 -3.92 -24.76 31.81
CA GLY A 296 -5.30 -25.22 32.02
C GLY A 296 -6.40 -24.14 31.95
N GLN A 297 -6.61 -23.53 30.78
CA GLN A 297 -7.93 -23.01 30.38
C GLN A 297 -8.25 -23.36 28.90
N GLY A 298 -8.51 -24.65 28.66
CA GLY A 298 -9.51 -25.01 27.65
C GLY A 298 -10.90 -24.80 28.26
N THR A 299 -11.89 -24.38 27.47
CA THR A 299 -13.26 -24.09 27.93
C THR A 299 -13.84 -25.22 28.78
N THR A 300 -14.17 -24.94 30.04
CA THR A 300 -14.99 -25.82 30.86
C THR A 300 -16.37 -25.93 30.21
N PRO A 301 -16.87 -27.14 29.86
CA PRO A 301 -18.23 -27.28 29.34
C PRO A 301 -19.25 -26.91 30.43
N THR A 302 -20.00 -25.84 30.21
CA THR A 302 -21.13 -25.47 31.08
C THR A 302 -22.36 -26.26 30.68
N THR A 303 -22.65 -27.32 31.43
CA THR A 303 -23.93 -28.04 31.35
C THR A 303 -24.41 -28.40 32.76
N PRO A 304 -25.51 -27.80 33.26
CA PRO A 304 -26.50 -28.49 34.07
C PRO A 304 -27.48 -29.29 33.20
#